data_AF-X1LH95-F1
#
_entry.id   AF-X1LH95-F1
#
_cell.length_a   1.000
_cell.length_b   1.000
_cell.length_c   1.000
_cell.angle_alpha   90.00
_cell.angle_beta   90.00
_cell.angle_gamma   90.00
#
_symmetry.space_group_name_H-M   'P 1'
#
loop_
_entity.id
_entity.type
_entity.pdbx_description
1 polymer ?
#
loop_
_entity_poly.entity_id
_entity_poly.type
_entity_poly.pdbx_seq_one_letter_code
_entity_poly.pdbx_strand_id
1 'polypeptide(L)'
;KGYRYMNYENPARYTKEIMSGKLPVDNGEKLSLRKRMIETTILGLRTKDGVGYKKFKTRFGVNLNDIFSKQVNKLVNLGLLEKGDCKIKLTNKGIFLANTVFREFVD
;
A
#
# COMPACT_ATOMS: atom_id res chain seq x y z
N LYS A 1 5.19 -12.61 -2.00
CA LYS A 1 6.54 -12.22 -2.49
C LYS A 1 6.63 -10.70 -2.48
N GLY A 2 7.72 -10.13 -1.99
CA GLY A 2 7.91 -8.67 -1.86
C GLY A 2 8.76 -8.11 -2.98
N TYR A 3 8.41 -8.43 -4.22
CA TYR A 3 9.16 -8.04 -5.40
C TYR A 3 8.19 -7.35 -6.34
N ARG A 4 8.53 -6.14 -6.79
CA ARG A 4 7.80 -5.43 -7.83
C ARG A 4 8.68 -5.35 -9.07
N TYR A 5 8.07 -5.44 -10.23
CA TYR A 5 8.76 -5.27 -11.49
C TYR A 5 7.85 -4.57 -12.49
N MET A 6 8.48 -4.03 -13.51
CA MET A 6 7.84 -3.33 -14.59
C MET A 6 8.26 -3.99 -15.90
N ASN A 7 7.32 -4.07 -16.83
CA ASN A 7 7.62 -4.52 -18.18
C ASN A 7 8.19 -3.37 -19.01
N TYR A 8 8.83 -3.68 -20.15
CA TYR A 8 9.27 -2.67 -21.09
C TYR A 8 8.12 -1.73 -21.49
N GLU A 9 8.32 -0.44 -21.29
CA GLU A 9 7.35 0.60 -21.68
C GLU A 9 7.21 0.69 -23.22
N ASN A 10 8.28 0.39 -23.95
CA ASN A 10 8.28 0.40 -25.41
C ASN A 10 7.50 -0.81 -25.95
N PRO A 11 6.38 -0.62 -26.68
CA PRO A 11 5.54 -1.72 -27.16
C PRO A 11 6.24 -2.67 -28.14
N ALA A 12 7.13 -2.15 -28.98
CA ALA A 12 7.88 -2.97 -29.94
C ALA A 12 8.86 -3.91 -29.21
N ARG A 13 9.56 -3.39 -28.19
CA ARG A 13 10.45 -4.20 -27.34
C ARG A 13 9.67 -5.22 -26.52
N TYR A 14 8.55 -4.83 -25.92
CA TYR A 14 7.65 -5.74 -25.21
C TYR A 14 7.23 -6.92 -26.09
N THR A 15 6.76 -6.62 -27.32
CA THR A 15 6.25 -7.62 -28.26
C THR A 15 7.36 -8.56 -28.72
N LYS A 16 8.55 -8.02 -29.01
CA LYS A 16 9.72 -8.80 -29.39
C LYS A 16 10.09 -9.85 -28.34
N GLU A 17 10.14 -9.46 -27.06
CA GLU A 17 10.50 -10.38 -25.97
C GLU A 17 9.47 -11.50 -25.83
N ILE A 18 8.18 -11.16 -25.82
CA ILE A 18 7.08 -12.13 -25.76
C ILE A 18 7.15 -13.12 -26.92
N MET A 19 7.32 -12.63 -28.15
CA MET A 19 7.44 -13.48 -29.35
C MET A 19 8.68 -14.38 -29.33
N SER A 20 9.72 -13.99 -28.57
CA SER A 20 10.91 -14.81 -28.34
C SER A 20 10.79 -15.78 -27.15
N GLY A 21 9.60 -15.89 -26.53
CA GLY A 21 9.35 -16.77 -25.39
C GLY A 21 9.88 -16.26 -24.05
N LYS A 22 10.23 -14.97 -23.95
CA LYS A 22 10.77 -14.33 -22.74
C LYS A 22 9.72 -13.44 -22.08
N LEU A 23 9.81 -13.31 -20.75
CA LEU A 23 9.03 -12.30 -20.03
C LEU A 23 9.61 -10.92 -20.32
N PRO A 24 8.79 -9.91 -20.68
CA PRO A 24 9.24 -8.59 -21.12
C PRO A 24 9.56 -7.69 -19.93
N VAL A 25 10.23 -8.22 -18.91
CA VAL A 25 10.60 -7.49 -17.69
C VAL A 25 11.76 -6.56 -18.00
N ASP A 26 11.59 -5.27 -17.69
CA ASP A 26 12.62 -4.25 -17.83
C ASP A 26 13.43 -4.12 -16.54
N ASN A 27 12.75 -3.77 -15.45
CA ASN A 27 13.36 -3.49 -14.16
C ASN A 27 12.50 -4.02 -13.00
N GLY A 28 13.13 -4.31 -11.87
CA GLY A 28 12.43 -4.71 -10.65
C GLY A 28 13.21 -4.44 -9.38
N GLU A 29 12.50 -4.39 -8.26
CA GLU A 29 13.11 -4.22 -6.94
C GLU A 29 12.49 -5.15 -5.90
N LYS A 30 13.33 -5.58 -4.96
CA LYS A 30 12.89 -6.23 -3.74
C LYS A 30 12.49 -5.15 -2.73
N LEU A 31 11.25 -5.18 -2.29
CA LEU A 31 10.70 -4.24 -1.32
C LEU A 31 11.22 -4.54 0.08
N SER A 32 11.67 -3.50 0.78
CA SER A 32 11.96 -3.58 2.21
C SER A 32 10.70 -3.91 3.01
N LEU A 33 10.87 -4.43 4.24
CA LEU A 33 9.73 -4.71 5.12
C LEU A 33 8.84 -3.47 5.31
N ARG A 34 9.44 -2.30 5.52
CA ARG A 34 8.74 -1.02 5.66
C ARG A 34 7.93 -0.66 4.41
N LYS A 35 8.53 -0.73 3.20
CA LYS A 35 7.81 -0.48 1.94
C LYS A 35 6.60 -1.42 1.79
N ARG A 36 6.75 -2.71 2.10
CA ARG A 36 5.62 -3.67 2.03
C ARG A 36 4.50 -3.34 3.01
N MET A 37 4.83 -2.87 4.21
CA MET A 37 3.85 -2.41 5.20
C MET A 37 3.10 -1.18 4.70
N ILE A 38 3.81 -0.19 4.17
CA ILE A 38 3.24 1.04 3.59
C ILE A 38 2.28 0.71 2.45
N GLU A 39 2.71 -0.08 1.47
CA GLU A 39 1.86 -0.48 0.34
C GLU A 39 0.62 -1.25 0.80
N THR A 40 0.75 -2.14 1.78
CA THR A 40 -0.41 -2.87 2.32
C THR A 40 -1.39 -1.94 3.02
N THR A 41 -0.90 -0.95 3.75
CA THR A 41 -1.74 0.07 4.40
C THR A 41 -2.47 0.92 3.37
N ILE A 42 -1.75 1.45 2.37
CA ILE A 42 -2.34 2.28 1.30
C ILE A 42 -3.39 1.50 0.52
N LEU A 43 -3.08 0.27 0.08
CA LEU A 43 -4.01 -0.55 -0.67
C LEU A 43 -5.24 -0.93 0.16
N GLY A 44 -5.05 -1.30 1.44
CA GLY A 44 -6.17 -1.60 2.33
C GLY A 44 -7.07 -0.39 2.58
N LEU A 45 -6.49 0.79 2.84
CA LEU A 45 -7.24 2.04 3.01
C LEU A 45 -7.97 2.47 1.73
N ARG A 46 -7.46 2.14 0.55
CA ARG A 46 -8.14 2.38 -0.73
C ARG A 46 -9.37 1.49 -0.94
N THR A 47 -9.47 0.37 -0.23
CA THR A 47 -10.69 -0.45 -0.20
C THR A 47 -11.69 0.10 0.80
N LYS A 48 -12.99 -0.16 0.60
CA LYS A 48 -14.03 0.15 1.59
C LYS A 48 -13.81 -0.56 2.94
N ASP A 49 -13.11 -1.69 2.94
CA ASP A 49 -12.87 -2.48 4.14
C ASP A 49 -11.83 -1.88 5.07
N GLY A 50 -10.87 -1.11 4.54
CA GLY A 50 -9.75 -0.56 5.29
C GLY A 50 -8.68 -1.59 5.62
N VAL A 51 -7.92 -1.34 6.70
CA VAL A 51 -6.80 -2.19 7.14
C VAL A 51 -7.13 -2.80 8.49
N GLY A 52 -7.35 -4.11 8.52
CA GLY A 52 -7.61 -4.86 9.74
C GLY A 52 -6.34 -5.17 10.54
N TYR A 53 -6.35 -4.90 11.85
CA TYR A 53 -5.18 -5.07 12.71
C TYR A 53 -4.70 -6.53 12.79
N LYS A 54 -5.63 -7.48 12.94
CA LYS A 54 -5.31 -8.92 13.00
C LYS A 54 -4.63 -9.37 11.71
N LYS A 55 -5.20 -9.04 10.54
CA LYS A 55 -4.63 -9.39 9.24
C LYS A 55 -3.25 -8.75 9.03
N PHE A 56 -3.09 -7.48 9.42
CA PHE A 56 -1.81 -6.79 9.33
C PHE A 56 -0.75 -7.44 10.23
N LYS A 57 -1.09 -7.71 11.50
CA LYS A 57 -0.21 -8.38 12.46
C LYS A 57 0.18 -9.78 12.01
N THR A 58 -0.76 -10.60 11.55
CA THR A 58 -0.46 -11.93 10.99
C THR A 58 0.51 -11.84 9.80
N ARG A 59 0.40 -10.81 8.97
CA ARG A 59 1.25 -10.64 7.78
C ARG A 59 2.65 -10.13 8.09
N PHE A 60 2.81 -9.27 9.10
CA PHE A 60 4.08 -8.54 9.35
C PHE A 60 4.71 -8.81 10.72
N GLY A 61 4.02 -9.51 11.62
CA GLY A 61 4.50 -9.79 12.98
C GLY A 61 4.41 -8.60 13.94
N VAL A 62 3.93 -7.44 13.49
CA VAL A 62 3.89 -6.18 14.25
C VAL A 62 2.50 -5.55 14.20
N ASN A 63 2.12 -4.77 15.21
CA ASN A 63 0.83 -4.08 15.19
C ASN A 63 0.91 -2.81 14.33
N LEU A 64 -0.14 -2.54 13.55
CA LEU A 64 -0.22 -1.36 12.69
C LEU A 64 -0.11 -0.06 13.48
N ASN A 65 -0.79 0.00 14.64
CA ASN A 65 -0.78 1.18 15.49
C ASN A 65 0.59 1.47 16.11
N ASP A 66 1.45 0.48 16.28
CA ASP A 66 2.78 0.71 16.84
C ASP A 66 3.69 1.35 15.78
N ILE A 67 3.63 0.81 14.55
CA ILE A 67 4.46 1.26 13.43
C ILE A 67 4.02 2.60 12.85
N PHE A 68 2.71 2.84 12.80
CA PHE A 68 2.11 4.02 12.15
C PHE A 68 1.30 4.90 13.13
N SER A 69 1.61 4.84 14.44
CA SER A 69 0.91 5.60 15.49
C SER A 69 0.75 7.09 15.13
N LYS A 70 1.86 7.73 14.76
CA LYS A 70 1.91 9.16 14.42
C LYS A 70 0.97 9.50 13.26
N GLN A 71 1.07 8.76 12.16
CA GLN A 71 0.28 8.95 10.95
C GLN A 71 -1.20 8.72 11.23
N VAL A 72 -1.54 7.60 11.88
CA VAL A 72 -2.92 7.23 12.20
C VAL A 72 -3.55 8.27 13.11
N ASN A 73 -2.88 8.67 14.20
CA ASN A 73 -3.43 9.64 15.14
C ASN A 73 -3.63 11.02 14.48
N LYS A 74 -2.67 11.49 13.66
CA LYS A 74 -2.81 12.72 12.89
C LYS A 74 -4.05 12.68 11.99
N LEU A 75 -4.22 11.60 11.23
CA LEU A 75 -5.30 11.45 10.27
C LEU A 75 -6.68 11.25 10.94
N VAL A 76 -6.73 10.61 12.10
CA VAL A 76 -7.93 10.51 12.94
C VAL A 76 -8.31 11.90 13.47
N ASN A 77 -7.36 12.68 13.99
CA ASN A 77 -7.61 14.04 14.47
C ASN A 77 -8.12 14.98 13.37
N LEU A 78 -7.70 14.75 12.12
CA LEU A 78 -8.20 15.49 10.94
C LEU A 78 -9.57 15.01 10.44
N GLY A 79 -10.12 13.94 11.03
CA GLY A 79 -11.38 13.30 10.63
C GLY A 79 -11.29 12.58 9.28
N LEU A 80 -10.09 12.19 8.84
CA LEU A 80 -9.84 11.51 7.56
C LEU A 80 -9.79 9.99 7.71
N LEU A 81 -9.39 9.50 8.89
CA LEU A 81 -9.46 8.10 9.26
C LEU A 81 -10.43 7.88 10.41
N GLU A 82 -11.17 6.78 10.34
CA GLU A 82 -11.90 6.22 11.46
C GLU A 82 -11.08 5.07 12.03
N LYS A 83 -10.82 5.12 13.33
CA LYS A 83 -10.13 4.06 14.08
C LYS A 83 -11.16 3.28 14.88
N GLY A 84 -11.50 2.08 14.42
CA GLY A 84 -12.31 1.14 15.18
C GLY A 84 -11.44 0.12 15.93
N ASP A 85 -12.09 -0.79 16.64
CA ASP A 85 -11.43 -1.82 17.46
C ASP A 85 -10.66 -2.85 16.63
N CYS A 86 -11.18 -3.18 15.45
CA CYS A 86 -10.63 -4.24 14.59
C CYS A 86 -9.82 -3.72 13.40
N LYS A 87 -10.05 -2.46 12.97
CA LYS A 87 -9.51 -1.91 11.73
C LYS A 87 -9.49 -0.39 11.70
N ILE A 88 -8.66 0.16 10.82
CA ILE A 88 -8.75 1.56 10.37
C ILE A 88 -9.35 1.61 8.97
N LYS A 89 -10.13 2.64 8.66
CA LYS A 89 -10.67 2.89 7.30
C LYS A 89 -10.79 4.39 7.05
N LEU A 90 -10.89 4.78 5.78
CA LEU A 90 -11.21 6.16 5.42
C LEU A 90 -12.62 6.51 5.90
N THR A 91 -12.80 7.74 6.41
CA THR A 91 -14.13 8.33 6.56
C THR A 91 -14.67 8.77 5.19
N ASN A 92 -15.93 9.18 5.11
CA ASN A 92 -16.46 9.78 3.87
C ASN A 92 -15.62 10.98 3.40
N LYS A 93 -15.18 11.84 4.33
CA LYS A 93 -14.25 12.95 4.05
C LYS A 93 -12.88 12.43 3.61
N GLY A 94 -12.38 11.39 4.28
CA GLY A 94 -11.12 10.72 3.95
C GLY A 94 -11.08 10.16 2.53
N ILE A 95 -12.21 9.66 2.01
CA ILE A 95 -12.30 9.16 0.63
C ILE A 95 -12.01 10.27 -0.39
N PHE A 96 -12.58 11.47 -0.21
CA PHE A 96 -12.30 12.62 -1.09
C PHE A 96 -10.85 13.11 -0.99
N LEU A 97 -10.16 12.83 0.11
CA LEU A 97 -8.79 13.24 0.38
C LEU A 97 -7.82 12.05 0.46
N ALA A 98 -8.16 10.93 -0.20
CA ALA A 98 -7.44 9.67 -0.06
C ALA A 98 -5.94 9.81 -0.45
N ASN A 99 -5.62 10.57 -1.49
CA ASN A 99 -4.24 10.81 -1.89
C ASN A 99 -3.44 11.58 -0.82
N THR A 100 -4.06 12.52 -0.12
CA THR A 100 -3.47 13.22 1.02
C THR A 100 -3.21 12.24 2.17
N VAL A 101 -4.18 11.37 2.46
CA VAL A 101 -4.02 10.30 3.45
C VAL A 101 -2.86 9.37 3.11
N PHE A 102 -2.74 8.94 1.85
CA PHE A 102 -1.69 8.01 1.44
C PHE A 102 -0.29 8.62 1.54
N ARG A 103 -0.16 9.92 1.24
CA ARG A 103 1.13 10.63 1.33
C ARG A 103 1.74 10.56 2.73
N GLU A 104 0.93 10.62 3.79
CA GLU A 104 1.41 10.52 5.17
C GLU A 104 2.16 9.21 5.48
N PHE A 105 1.95 8.16 4.68
CA PHE A 105 2.62 6.87 4.86
C PHE A 105 3.89 6.71 4.03
N VAL A 106 4.17 7.60 3.07
CA VAL A 106 5.25 7.41 2.08
C VAL A 106 6.58 8.06 2.51
N ASP A 107 6.60 8.80 3.62
CA ASP A 107 7.81 9.42 4.21
C ASP A 107 8.84 8.39 4.75
#